data_AF-A0A1K1ML32-F1
#
_entry.id   AF-A0A1K1ML32-F1
#
_cell.length_a   1.000
_cell.length_b   1.000
_cell.length_c   1.000
_cell.angle_alpha   90.00
_cell.angle_beta   90.00
_cell.angle_gamma   90.00
#
_symmetry.space_group_name_H-M   'P 1'
#
loop_
_entity.id
_entity.type
_entity.pdbx_description
1 polymer ?
#
loop_
_entity_poly.entity_id
_entity_poly.type
_entity_poly.pdbx_seq_one_letter_code
_entity_poly.pdbx_strand_id
1 'polypeptide(L)'
;MNTGVVNPQKERGYVGLANDIWDEIIRRDFTKRQKDILQFIIRMSYGCGRKTAFIPKQKDFSLCGVGENKIKSELEYLENCKVIRWDRVGNEYGLNKDYDAWQVSPVRSWDEDRYKEIIHTNITLAKKERKKVTETGSFSQGNQSEESSQNGNFEEIDEEAAEVEELPETGRSDENNFPKREEELPEKGSSTPDLPSNDAASEASKKGLKKKDIKKDLKDYAPDDATHKKEYSPYVFLTDDEHQKLSALLGDELEDYFLRFGSWISGQTARVQQQRSAYLSIRNWHREDQKKKTQRFQKKSTFDQDRFLNSLKEDG
;
A
#
# COMPACT_ATOMS: atom_id res chain seq x y z
N MET A 1 -1.26 -35.72 24.31
CA MET A 1 -2.19 -34.64 23.90
C MET A 1 -3.08 -35.21 22.81
N ASN A 2 -4.37 -34.85 22.75
CA ASN A 2 -5.29 -35.47 21.80
C ASN A 2 -5.14 -34.83 20.40
N THR A 3 -4.53 -35.54 19.46
CA THR A 3 -4.37 -35.10 18.06
C THR A 3 -5.67 -35.28 17.29
N GLY A 4 -6.68 -34.48 17.63
CA GLY A 4 -7.96 -34.46 16.90
C GLY A 4 -7.72 -34.12 15.44
N VAL A 5 -8.31 -34.91 14.54
CA VAL A 5 -8.16 -34.71 13.09
C VAL A 5 -8.76 -33.36 12.71
N VAL A 6 -7.89 -32.42 12.30
CA VAL A 6 -8.28 -31.05 11.96
C VAL A 6 -8.96 -31.05 10.60
N ASN A 7 -10.28 -31.21 10.60
CA ASN A 7 -11.11 -31.13 9.40
C ASN A 7 -11.81 -29.75 9.33
N PRO A 8 -11.27 -28.75 8.61
CA PRO A 8 -11.95 -27.47 8.39
C PRO A 8 -13.09 -27.65 7.38
N GLN A 9 -14.26 -27.08 7.67
CA GLN A 9 -15.47 -27.25 6.85
C GLN A 9 -16.14 -25.88 6.57
N LYS A 10 -16.85 -25.76 5.44
CA LYS A 10 -17.29 -24.46 4.88
C LYS A 10 -18.49 -23.84 5.63
N GLU A 11 -19.22 -24.63 6.38
CA GLU A 11 -20.39 -24.24 7.18
C GLU A 11 -19.97 -23.40 8.39
N ARG A 12 -18.66 -23.42 8.74
CA ARG A 12 -18.03 -22.49 9.70
C ARG A 12 -17.68 -21.13 9.08
N GLY A 13 -18.18 -20.86 7.88
CA GLY A 13 -17.92 -19.67 7.09
C GLY A 13 -16.76 -19.83 6.10
N TYR A 14 -16.83 -19.07 5.02
CA TYR A 14 -15.78 -18.95 4.00
C TYR A 14 -15.61 -17.47 3.62
N VAL A 15 -14.47 -17.13 3.00
CA VAL A 15 -14.26 -15.79 2.44
C VAL A 15 -14.79 -15.79 1.01
N GLY A 16 -15.92 -15.12 0.78
CA GLY A 16 -16.41 -14.81 -0.57
C GLY A 16 -15.79 -13.53 -1.09
N LEU A 17 -14.78 -13.65 -1.97
CA LEU A 17 -14.13 -12.52 -2.65
C LEU A 17 -14.18 -12.75 -4.17
N ALA A 18 -14.23 -11.67 -4.96
CA ALA A 18 -14.10 -11.76 -6.41
C ALA A 18 -12.67 -12.17 -6.80
N ASN A 19 -12.53 -13.02 -7.82
CA ASN A 19 -11.22 -13.51 -8.26
C ASN A 19 -10.33 -12.35 -8.71
N ASP A 20 -10.84 -11.42 -9.51
CA ASP A 20 -10.12 -10.24 -10.02
C ASP A 20 -9.38 -9.46 -8.90
N ILE A 21 -10.02 -9.27 -7.74
CA ILE A 21 -9.42 -8.63 -6.56
C ILE A 21 -8.31 -9.49 -5.93
N TRP A 22 -8.47 -10.81 -5.95
CA TRP A 22 -7.50 -11.76 -5.42
C TRP A 22 -6.28 -11.88 -6.34
N ASP A 23 -6.52 -11.94 -7.65
CA ASP A 23 -5.54 -12.01 -8.72
C ASP A 23 -4.69 -10.73 -8.73
N GLU A 24 -5.29 -9.55 -8.52
CA GLU A 24 -4.56 -8.28 -8.34
C GLU A 24 -3.74 -8.21 -7.04
N ILE A 25 -4.18 -8.87 -5.95
CA ILE A 25 -3.38 -9.04 -4.71
C ILE A 25 -2.22 -10.02 -4.91
N ILE A 26 -2.35 -10.97 -5.83
CA ILE A 26 -1.26 -11.89 -6.24
C ILE A 26 -0.28 -11.15 -7.15
N ARG A 27 -0.78 -10.45 -8.18
CA ARG A 27 -0.04 -9.69 -9.21
C ARG A 27 0.91 -8.66 -8.63
N ARG A 28 0.51 -7.95 -7.57
CA ARG A 28 1.20 -6.74 -7.10
C ARG A 28 2.21 -7.00 -5.98
N ASP A 29 3.27 -6.19 -5.99
CA ASP A 29 4.47 -6.31 -5.13
C ASP A 29 4.24 -5.75 -3.71
N PHE A 30 3.14 -6.18 -3.09
CA PHE A 30 2.88 -5.89 -1.68
C PHE A 30 3.89 -6.60 -0.77
N THR A 31 4.41 -5.87 0.21
CA THR A 31 5.28 -6.47 1.24
C THR A 31 4.53 -7.50 2.07
N LYS A 32 5.23 -8.41 2.76
CA LYS A 32 4.58 -9.41 3.62
C LYS A 32 3.57 -8.77 4.59
N ARG A 33 3.98 -7.70 5.30
CA ARG A 33 3.10 -6.99 6.27
C ARG A 33 1.85 -6.42 5.62
N GLN A 34 1.95 -5.97 4.37
CA GLN A 34 0.81 -5.46 3.62
C GLN A 34 -0.12 -6.61 3.21
N LYS A 35 0.42 -7.76 2.78
CA LYS A 35 -0.40 -8.97 2.53
C LYS A 35 -1.05 -9.48 3.82
N ASP A 36 -0.33 -9.47 4.96
CA ASP A 36 -0.85 -9.82 6.28
C ASP A 36 -2.03 -8.88 6.69
N ILE A 37 -1.87 -7.56 6.52
CA ILE A 37 -2.91 -6.53 6.77
C ILE A 37 -4.13 -6.72 5.84
N LEU A 38 -3.91 -6.91 4.54
CA LEU A 38 -4.98 -7.09 3.56
C LEU A 38 -5.78 -8.37 3.87
N GLN A 39 -5.11 -9.47 4.18
CA GLN A 39 -5.76 -10.72 4.61
C GLN A 39 -6.56 -10.54 5.89
N PHE A 40 -6.07 -9.74 6.86
CA PHE A 40 -6.81 -9.43 8.08
C PHE A 40 -8.09 -8.62 7.79
N ILE A 41 -8.01 -7.57 6.97
CA ILE A 41 -9.18 -6.78 6.52
C ILE A 41 -10.17 -7.69 5.79
N ILE A 42 -9.71 -8.52 4.86
CA ILE A 42 -10.56 -9.45 4.09
C ILE A 42 -11.25 -10.46 5.01
N ARG A 43 -10.54 -11.01 6.01
CA ARG A 43 -11.13 -11.95 6.98
C ARG A 43 -12.14 -11.27 7.89
N MET A 44 -11.92 -10.03 8.31
CA MET A 44 -12.82 -9.27 9.19
C MET A 44 -14.01 -8.63 8.44
N SER A 45 -13.92 -8.48 7.12
CA SER A 45 -15.00 -7.96 6.25
C SER A 45 -15.73 -9.10 5.53
N TYR A 46 -15.22 -9.55 4.38
CA TYR A 46 -15.83 -10.57 3.53
C TYR A 46 -16.00 -11.92 4.24
N GLY A 47 -15.02 -12.31 5.08
CA GLY A 47 -15.14 -13.49 5.95
C GLY A 47 -16.16 -13.36 7.09
N CYS A 48 -16.81 -12.21 7.23
CA CYS A 48 -17.89 -11.90 8.16
C CYS A 48 -19.15 -11.40 7.42
N GLY A 49 -19.24 -11.59 6.09
CA GLY A 49 -20.39 -11.15 5.28
C GLY A 49 -20.48 -9.64 5.03
N ARG A 50 -19.47 -8.85 5.40
CA ARG A 50 -19.47 -7.38 5.28
C ARG A 50 -18.55 -6.89 4.16
N LYS A 51 -18.84 -5.71 3.60
CA LYS A 51 -17.96 -5.01 2.62
C LYS A 51 -16.83 -4.22 3.32
N THR A 52 -16.97 -3.95 4.62
CA THR A 52 -16.02 -3.25 5.49
C THR A 52 -15.77 -4.07 6.76
N ALA A 53 -14.58 -3.93 7.32
CA ALA A 53 -14.15 -4.49 8.58
C ALA A 53 -14.11 -3.38 9.64
N PHE A 54 -14.91 -3.51 10.70
CA PHE A 54 -14.78 -2.67 11.89
C PHE A 54 -13.66 -3.23 12.77
N ILE A 55 -12.62 -2.43 13.04
CA ILE A 55 -11.45 -2.84 13.84
C ILE A 55 -11.27 -1.79 14.95
N PRO A 56 -11.73 -2.06 16.19
CA PRO A 56 -11.96 -1.04 17.21
C PRO A 56 -10.74 -0.18 17.56
N LYS A 57 -9.53 -0.74 17.49
CA LYS A 57 -8.28 -0.02 17.76
C LYS A 57 -7.27 -0.37 16.69
N GLN A 58 -6.56 0.64 16.17
CA GLN A 58 -5.53 0.43 15.14
C GLN A 58 -4.46 -0.58 15.56
N LYS A 59 -4.15 -0.72 16.86
CA LYS A 59 -3.19 -1.72 17.34
C LYS A 59 -3.67 -3.18 17.22
N ASP A 60 -4.95 -3.42 16.99
CA ASP A 60 -5.51 -4.77 16.89
C ASP A 60 -5.02 -5.51 15.62
N PHE A 61 -4.50 -4.79 14.62
CA PHE A 61 -3.73 -5.36 13.51
C PHE A 61 -2.44 -6.09 13.95
N SER A 62 -1.98 -5.93 15.20
CA SER A 62 -0.92 -6.78 15.77
C SER A 62 -1.29 -8.27 15.77
N LEU A 63 -2.58 -8.60 15.77
CA LEU A 63 -3.10 -9.97 15.66
C LEU A 63 -2.75 -10.66 14.33
N CYS A 64 -2.46 -9.91 13.25
CA CYS A 64 -1.92 -10.46 12.00
C CYS A 64 -0.38 -10.49 11.95
N GLY A 65 0.31 -10.24 13.07
CA GLY A 65 1.76 -10.30 13.19
C GLY A 65 2.51 -9.01 12.81
N VAL A 66 1.79 -7.91 12.55
CA VAL A 66 2.40 -6.60 12.25
C VAL A 66 2.65 -5.83 13.54
N GLY A 67 3.92 -5.66 13.93
CA GLY A 67 4.30 -4.92 15.14
C GLY A 67 3.80 -3.46 15.12
N GLU A 68 3.29 -2.99 16.27
CA GLU A 68 2.47 -1.77 16.39
C GLU A 68 3.09 -0.54 15.70
N ASN A 69 4.39 -0.33 15.90
CA ASN A 69 5.19 0.77 15.32
C ASN A 69 5.25 0.79 13.77
N LYS A 70 4.66 -0.20 13.07
CA LYS A 70 4.54 -0.24 11.60
C LYS A 70 3.12 -0.23 11.08
N ILE A 71 2.12 -0.60 11.89
CA ILE A 71 0.72 -0.70 11.47
C ILE A 71 0.27 0.60 10.78
N LYS A 72 0.50 1.76 11.43
CA LYS A 72 0.08 3.06 10.89
C LYS A 72 0.75 3.38 9.56
N SER A 73 2.06 3.21 9.43
CA SER A 73 2.78 3.49 8.18
C SER A 73 2.36 2.59 7.02
N GLU A 74 2.04 1.32 7.29
CA GLU A 74 1.62 0.37 6.24
C GLU A 74 0.16 0.63 5.81
N LEU A 75 -0.74 0.98 6.76
CA LEU A 75 -2.12 1.40 6.44
C LEU A 75 -2.16 2.73 5.67
N GLU A 76 -1.40 3.74 6.10
CA GLU A 76 -1.31 5.02 5.39
C GLU A 76 -0.67 4.86 4.00
N TYR A 77 0.25 3.90 3.82
CA TYR A 77 0.75 3.52 2.49
C TYR A 77 -0.36 2.91 1.61
N LEU A 78 -1.10 1.91 2.12
CA LEU A 78 -2.18 1.25 1.37
C LEU A 78 -3.35 2.20 1.00
N GLU A 79 -3.67 3.17 1.86
CA GLU A 79 -4.67 4.22 1.62
C GLU A 79 -4.20 5.25 0.57
N ASN A 80 -2.92 5.66 0.64
CA ASN A 80 -2.32 6.54 -0.37
C ASN A 80 -2.26 5.84 -1.74
N CYS A 81 -1.88 4.56 -1.77
CA CYS A 81 -1.89 3.71 -2.97
C CYS A 81 -3.29 3.25 -3.41
N LYS A 82 -4.38 3.75 -2.80
CA LYS A 82 -5.79 3.48 -3.19
C LYS A 82 -6.23 2.01 -3.13
N VAL A 83 -5.51 1.18 -2.38
CA VAL A 83 -5.82 -0.25 -2.19
C VAL A 83 -6.90 -0.46 -1.12
N ILE A 84 -6.87 0.38 -0.07
CA ILE A 84 -7.88 0.40 0.98
C ILE A 84 -8.55 1.77 1.08
N ARG A 85 -9.79 1.75 1.58
CA ARG A 85 -10.48 2.91 2.17
C ARG A 85 -10.47 2.73 3.68
N TRP A 86 -10.14 3.79 4.40
CA TRP A 86 -10.08 3.81 5.87
C TRP A 86 -10.91 4.98 6.38
N ASP A 87 -12.01 4.69 7.07
CA ASP A 87 -12.70 5.69 7.88
C ASP A 87 -12.00 5.78 9.25
N ARG A 88 -11.47 6.97 9.54
CA ARG A 88 -10.75 7.29 10.78
C ARG A 88 -11.69 7.67 11.94
N VAL A 89 -12.99 7.88 11.67
CA VAL A 89 -14.01 8.17 12.69
C VAL A 89 -14.69 6.87 13.13
N GLY A 90 -15.28 6.13 12.19
CA GLY A 90 -15.93 4.83 12.45
C GLY A 90 -14.95 3.67 12.69
N ASN A 91 -13.64 3.85 12.44
CA ASN A 91 -12.62 2.78 12.47
C ASN A 91 -12.98 1.60 11.54
N GLU A 92 -13.52 1.92 10.36
CA GLU A 92 -13.87 0.96 9.32
C GLU A 92 -12.81 0.91 8.22
N TYR A 93 -12.46 -0.31 7.81
CA TYR A 93 -11.45 -0.61 6.81
C TYR A 93 -12.07 -1.46 5.70
N GLY A 94 -12.02 -1.00 4.45
CA GLY A 94 -12.55 -1.75 3.31
C GLY A 94 -11.56 -1.78 2.16
N LEU A 95 -11.56 -2.86 1.38
CA LEU A 95 -10.86 -2.84 0.09
C LEU A 95 -11.50 -1.77 -0.82
N ASN A 96 -10.66 -1.11 -1.61
CA ASN A 96 -11.14 -0.45 -2.81
C ASN A 96 -11.41 -1.52 -3.88
N LYS A 97 -12.60 -1.49 -4.50
CA LYS A 97 -12.97 -2.45 -5.54
C LYS A 97 -12.51 -2.03 -6.94
N ASP A 98 -12.32 -0.73 -7.13
CA ASP A 98 -11.61 -0.18 -8.28
C ASP A 98 -10.12 -0.51 -8.09
N TYR A 99 -9.68 -1.59 -8.73
CA TYR A 99 -8.28 -2.06 -8.69
C TYR A 99 -7.40 -1.36 -9.72
N ASP A 100 -7.98 -0.79 -10.78
CA ASP A 100 -7.24 0.01 -11.77
C ASP A 100 -6.67 1.29 -11.14
N ALA A 101 -7.38 1.88 -10.18
CA ALA A 101 -6.88 3.00 -9.38
C ALA A 101 -5.74 2.64 -8.40
N TRP A 102 -5.45 1.34 -8.15
CA TRP A 102 -4.40 0.95 -7.19
C TRP A 102 -3.01 1.33 -7.70
N GLN A 103 -2.23 2.02 -6.88
CA GLN A 103 -0.90 2.55 -7.22
C GLN A 103 0.22 1.69 -6.64
N VAL A 104 0.13 0.37 -6.85
CA VAL A 104 1.16 -0.62 -6.49
C VAL A 104 1.55 -1.40 -7.75
N SER A 105 2.84 -1.44 -8.07
CA SER A 105 3.36 -2.11 -9.26
C SER A 105 3.16 -3.63 -9.24
N PRO A 106 3.05 -4.30 -10.41
CA PRO A 106 3.20 -5.75 -10.50
C PRO A 106 4.54 -6.24 -9.98
N VAL A 107 4.59 -7.51 -9.54
CA VAL A 107 5.84 -8.22 -9.24
C VAL A 107 6.70 -8.36 -10.49
N ARG A 108 8.03 -8.34 -10.34
CA ARG A 108 8.99 -8.32 -11.46
C ARG A 108 8.90 -9.51 -12.41
N SER A 109 8.39 -10.64 -11.93
CA SER A 109 8.19 -11.89 -12.68
C SER A 109 6.70 -12.18 -12.89
N TRP A 110 5.89 -11.15 -13.10
CA TRP A 110 4.50 -11.33 -13.49
C TRP A 110 4.41 -11.71 -14.97
N ASP A 111 3.85 -12.88 -15.23
CA ASP A 111 3.55 -13.41 -16.55
C ASP A 111 2.04 -13.69 -16.59
N GLU A 112 1.31 -12.85 -17.32
CA GLU A 112 -0.15 -12.85 -17.31
C GLU A 112 -0.72 -14.01 -18.12
N ASP A 113 -0.05 -14.41 -19.20
CA ASP A 113 -0.52 -15.49 -20.07
C ASP A 113 -0.23 -16.85 -19.44
N ARG A 114 0.94 -17.03 -18.82
CA ARG A 114 1.22 -18.21 -18.00
C ARG A 114 0.30 -18.31 -16.78
N TYR A 115 -0.09 -17.18 -16.19
CA TYR A 115 -1.10 -17.17 -15.12
C TYR A 115 -2.47 -17.65 -15.62
N LYS A 116 -2.97 -17.10 -16.74
CA LYS A 116 -4.22 -17.53 -17.39
C LYS A 116 -4.21 -19.01 -17.78
N GLU A 117 -3.09 -19.51 -18.33
CA GLU A 117 -2.91 -20.93 -18.68
C GLU A 117 -3.06 -21.84 -17.44
N ILE A 118 -2.45 -21.46 -16.30
CA ILE A 118 -2.55 -22.20 -15.05
C ILE A 118 -3.99 -22.17 -14.50
N ILE A 119 -4.68 -21.02 -14.55
CA ILE A 119 -6.09 -20.90 -14.14
C ILE A 119 -6.99 -21.79 -15.02
N HIS A 120 -6.85 -21.72 -16.35
CA HIS A 120 -7.59 -22.56 -17.29
C HIS A 120 -7.35 -24.06 -17.05
N THR A 121 -6.10 -24.44 -16.76
CA THR A 121 -5.72 -25.82 -16.43
C THR A 121 -6.44 -26.30 -15.16
N ASN A 122 -6.43 -25.51 -14.09
CA ASN A 122 -7.11 -25.86 -12.84
C ASN A 122 -8.64 -25.97 -13.01
N ILE A 123 -9.27 -25.05 -13.76
CA ILE A 123 -10.70 -25.12 -14.09
C ILE A 123 -11.02 -26.39 -14.89
N THR A 124 -10.15 -26.77 -15.83
CA THR A 124 -10.32 -27.97 -16.65
C THR A 124 -10.19 -29.26 -15.83
N LEU A 125 -9.21 -29.33 -14.91
CA LEU A 125 -9.07 -30.45 -13.98
C LEU A 125 -10.29 -30.59 -13.06
N ALA A 126 -10.75 -29.50 -12.45
CA ALA A 126 -11.95 -29.51 -11.60
C ALA A 126 -13.22 -29.93 -12.35
N LYS A 127 -13.36 -29.61 -13.65
CA LYS A 127 -14.44 -30.12 -14.51
C LYS A 127 -14.32 -31.64 -14.75
N LYS A 128 -13.10 -32.15 -14.97
CA LYS A 128 -12.83 -33.58 -15.20
C LYS A 128 -13.10 -34.44 -13.95
N GLU A 129 -12.70 -33.96 -12.77
CA GLU A 129 -12.93 -34.66 -11.49
C GLU A 129 -14.42 -34.86 -11.21
N ARG A 130 -15.24 -33.81 -11.41
CA ARG A 130 -16.71 -33.89 -11.24
C ARG A 130 -17.34 -34.96 -12.13
N LYS A 131 -16.94 -35.04 -13.41
CA LYS A 131 -17.42 -36.08 -14.34
C LYS A 131 -17.03 -37.50 -13.90
N LYS A 132 -15.79 -37.68 -13.43
CA LYS A 132 -15.34 -39.00 -12.94
C LYS A 132 -16.16 -39.48 -11.74
N VAL A 133 -16.56 -38.59 -10.83
CA VAL A 133 -17.41 -38.95 -9.69
C VAL A 133 -18.78 -39.46 -10.16
N THR A 134 -19.40 -38.79 -11.14
CA THR A 134 -20.69 -39.25 -11.71
C THR A 134 -20.57 -40.57 -12.49
N GLU A 135 -19.45 -40.83 -13.14
CA GLU A 135 -19.21 -42.08 -13.90
C GLU A 135 -18.90 -43.30 -13.01
N THR A 136 -18.36 -43.09 -11.81
CA THR A 136 -17.86 -44.19 -10.95
C THR A 136 -18.90 -44.71 -9.95
N GLY A 137 -20.13 -44.16 -9.92
CA GLY A 137 -21.27 -44.87 -9.32
C GLY A 137 -22.43 -44.01 -8.81
N SER A 138 -23.62 -44.27 -9.34
CA SER A 138 -24.90 -44.28 -8.59
C SER A 138 -26.00 -44.96 -9.42
N PHE A 139 -26.19 -46.27 -9.22
CA PHE A 139 -27.45 -46.93 -9.56
C PHE A 139 -28.35 -46.90 -8.32
N SER A 140 -29.11 -45.82 -8.18
CA SER A 140 -30.06 -45.62 -7.08
C SER A 140 -31.30 -44.86 -7.59
N GLN A 141 -32.41 -45.59 -7.81
CA GLN A 141 -33.72 -44.99 -8.07
C GLN A 141 -34.16 -44.17 -6.85
N GLY A 142 -34.48 -42.88 -7.04
CA GLY A 142 -34.73 -42.00 -5.89
C GLY A 142 -35.22 -40.58 -6.18
N ASN A 143 -36.15 -40.40 -7.13
CA ASN A 143 -36.97 -39.20 -7.39
C ASN A 143 -36.29 -37.84 -7.69
N GLN A 144 -37.03 -37.00 -8.41
CA GLN A 144 -36.66 -35.63 -8.77
C GLN A 144 -36.93 -34.64 -7.64
N SER A 145 -36.06 -33.64 -7.51
CA SER A 145 -36.43 -32.27 -7.13
C SER A 145 -35.41 -31.32 -7.74
N GLU A 146 -35.85 -30.38 -8.56
CA GLU A 146 -34.98 -29.55 -9.41
C GLU A 146 -34.55 -28.25 -8.73
N GLU A 147 -33.31 -27.83 -9.02
CA GLU A 147 -32.78 -26.46 -8.92
C GLU A 147 -32.78 -25.78 -7.52
N SER A 148 -31.93 -24.78 -7.24
CA SER A 148 -31.25 -23.84 -8.13
C SER A 148 -29.80 -23.55 -7.72
N SER A 149 -28.97 -23.25 -8.71
CA SER A 149 -27.67 -22.59 -8.54
C SER A 149 -27.33 -21.85 -9.83
N GLN A 150 -27.91 -20.66 -9.99
CA GLN A 150 -27.72 -19.80 -11.15
C GLN A 150 -26.23 -19.49 -11.35
N ASN A 151 -25.70 -19.93 -12.49
CA ASN A 151 -24.35 -19.61 -12.93
C ASN A 151 -24.52 -18.86 -14.27
N GLY A 152 -24.47 -17.52 -14.21
CA GLY A 152 -24.86 -16.67 -15.34
C GLY A 152 -24.05 -16.96 -16.61
N ASN A 153 -24.75 -17.23 -17.71
CA ASN A 153 -24.13 -17.23 -19.03
C ASN A 153 -23.91 -15.79 -19.49
N PHE A 154 -22.87 -15.59 -20.31
CA PHE A 154 -22.63 -14.34 -21.02
C PHE A 154 -23.14 -14.51 -22.45
N GLU A 155 -24.01 -13.61 -22.90
CA GLU A 155 -24.44 -13.51 -24.29
C GLU A 155 -24.33 -12.04 -24.73
N GLU A 156 -23.76 -11.83 -25.91
CA GLU A 156 -23.69 -10.54 -26.58
C GLU A 156 -25.08 -10.17 -27.11
N ILE A 157 -25.41 -8.87 -27.08
CA ILE A 157 -26.57 -8.31 -27.76
C ILE A 157 -26.08 -7.10 -28.56
N ASP A 158 -26.19 -7.19 -29.88
CA ASP A 158 -25.83 -6.12 -30.82
C ASP A 158 -26.82 -4.95 -30.77
N GLU A 159 -26.39 -3.80 -31.28
CA GLU A 159 -27.15 -2.55 -31.30
C GLU A 159 -28.21 -2.52 -32.43
N GLU A 160 -29.46 -2.17 -32.12
CA GLU A 160 -30.28 -1.30 -32.98
C GLU A 160 -31.30 -0.49 -32.16
N ALA A 161 -31.95 0.51 -32.78
CA ALA A 161 -32.31 1.75 -32.08
C ALA A 161 -33.79 2.22 -32.19
N ALA A 162 -34.10 3.27 -31.40
CA ALA A 162 -35.37 4.02 -31.30
C ALA A 162 -36.55 3.28 -30.60
N GLU A 163 -37.56 3.96 -30.03
CA GLU A 163 -37.91 5.41 -30.08
C GLU A 163 -38.32 5.96 -28.68
N VAL A 164 -38.95 7.14 -28.59
CA VAL A 164 -39.07 7.98 -27.38
C VAL A 164 -40.53 8.20 -26.95
N GLU A 165 -40.83 8.10 -25.65
CA GLU A 165 -41.89 8.78 -24.83
C GLU A 165 -41.97 8.08 -23.45
N GLU A 166 -42.42 8.66 -22.33
CA GLU A 166 -42.30 10.01 -21.76
C GLU A 166 -42.42 9.87 -20.21
N LEU A 167 -42.21 10.94 -19.42
CA LEU A 167 -42.32 10.89 -17.95
C LEU A 167 -43.76 11.10 -17.45
N PRO A 168 -44.07 10.67 -16.21
CA PRO A 168 -44.60 11.67 -15.28
C PRO A 168 -43.94 11.65 -13.88
N GLU A 169 -43.95 12.82 -13.23
CA GLU A 169 -43.51 13.00 -11.84
C GLU A 169 -44.62 12.69 -10.81
N THR A 170 -44.35 13.02 -9.53
CA THR A 170 -45.17 12.91 -8.31
C THR A 170 -45.17 11.51 -7.63
N GLY A 171 -44.99 11.37 -6.32
CA GLY A 171 -44.44 12.31 -5.33
C GLY A 171 -45.28 12.49 -4.06
N ARG A 172 -44.99 11.72 -3.01
CA ARG A 172 -45.28 12.10 -1.62
C ARG A 172 -44.43 11.33 -0.60
N SER A 173 -44.47 11.84 0.64
CA SER A 173 -43.84 11.30 1.84
C SER A 173 -44.55 10.04 2.37
N ASP A 174 -43.90 9.30 3.28
CA ASP A 174 -44.25 9.39 4.71
C ASP A 174 -43.16 8.74 5.60
N GLU A 175 -43.16 9.09 6.88
CA GLU A 175 -42.07 8.81 7.84
C GLU A 175 -42.39 7.65 8.82
N ASN A 176 -41.42 7.37 9.70
CA ASN A 176 -41.49 6.53 10.91
C ASN A 176 -41.28 5.02 10.68
N ASN A 177 -40.74 4.24 11.63
CA ASN A 177 -40.43 4.55 13.03
C ASN A 177 -39.16 3.79 13.52
N PHE A 178 -38.29 4.46 14.28
CA PHE A 178 -37.26 3.83 15.12
C PHE A 178 -37.33 4.45 16.54
N PRO A 179 -37.38 3.65 17.62
CA PRO A 179 -37.72 4.15 18.95
C PRO A 179 -36.60 4.98 19.61
N LYS A 180 -37.04 6.11 20.16
CA LYS A 180 -36.28 7.09 20.95
C LYS A 180 -35.93 6.55 22.34
N ARG A 181 -34.80 6.99 22.92
CA ARG A 181 -34.58 6.98 24.37
C ARG A 181 -33.81 8.23 24.80
N GLU A 182 -34.36 8.95 25.77
CA GLU A 182 -33.79 10.19 26.29
C GLU A 182 -32.91 9.95 27.52
N GLU A 183 -31.85 10.77 27.58
CA GLU A 183 -31.32 11.57 28.70
C GLU A 183 -31.23 11.00 30.14
N GLU A 184 -30.10 11.30 30.80
CA GLU A 184 -30.09 12.29 31.90
C GLU A 184 -28.67 12.82 32.17
N LEU A 185 -28.56 14.10 32.55
CA LEU A 185 -27.37 14.78 33.08
C LEU A 185 -27.70 15.38 34.45
N PRO A 186 -26.69 15.70 35.28
CA PRO A 186 -26.76 16.98 35.98
C PRO A 186 -25.44 17.78 36.02
N GLU A 187 -25.56 19.11 36.03
CA GLU A 187 -24.45 20.07 36.18
C GLU A 187 -24.24 20.58 37.62
N LYS A 188 -23.01 21.05 37.91
CA LYS A 188 -22.58 22.22 38.73
C LYS A 188 -21.13 22.01 39.24
N GLY A 189 -20.25 23.01 39.39
CA GLY A 189 -20.29 24.44 39.06
C GLY A 189 -19.50 25.31 40.07
N SER A 190 -18.81 26.39 39.62
CA SER A 190 -18.07 27.40 40.46
C SER A 190 -16.71 26.94 41.05
N SER A 191 -15.62 27.73 41.20
CA SER A 191 -15.16 29.04 40.63
C SER A 191 -13.63 29.24 40.81
N THR A 192 -13.03 30.16 40.05
CA THR A 192 -11.66 30.75 40.15
C THR A 192 -11.62 31.97 41.12
N PRO A 193 -10.50 32.71 41.38
CA PRO A 193 -9.14 32.75 40.77
C PRO A 193 -8.01 32.31 41.77
N ASP A 194 -6.69 32.42 41.56
CA ASP A 194 -5.87 33.43 40.84
C ASP A 194 -4.54 32.93 40.22
N LEU A 195 -3.88 33.83 39.46
CA LEU A 195 -2.69 33.66 38.58
C LEU A 195 -1.36 34.12 39.28
N PRO A 196 -0.13 34.17 38.66
CA PRO A 196 0.19 34.27 37.21
C PRO A 196 1.48 33.62 36.62
N SER A 197 1.56 33.70 35.27
CA SER A 197 2.79 33.77 34.42
C SER A 197 3.63 32.49 34.25
N ASN A 198 4.26 32.17 33.12
CA ASN A 198 4.45 32.83 31.80
C ASN A 198 4.12 31.77 30.70
N ASP A 199 3.32 32.03 29.66
CA ASP A 199 3.60 32.76 28.41
C ASP A 199 4.61 32.08 27.44
N ALA A 200 4.40 32.01 26.10
CA ALA A 200 3.22 32.39 25.28
C ALA A 200 3.29 31.81 23.83
N ALA A 201 2.17 31.93 23.10
CA ALA A 201 1.98 32.03 21.62
C ALA A 201 2.59 30.93 20.70
N SER A 202 1.85 30.16 19.87
CA SER A 202 0.72 30.41 18.93
C SER A 202 1.11 30.83 17.51
N GLU A 203 0.67 30.03 16.52
CA GLU A 203 -0.19 30.40 15.36
C GLU A 203 -0.03 31.80 14.71
N ALA A 204 0.02 31.98 13.38
CA ALA A 204 -0.14 31.08 12.21
C ALA A 204 0.67 31.64 10.98
N SER A 205 0.32 31.63 9.68
CA SER A 205 -0.90 31.28 8.94
C SER A 205 -0.65 31.00 7.43
N LYS A 206 -1.75 30.92 6.66
CA LYS A 206 -1.89 30.55 5.23
C LYS A 206 -0.98 31.32 4.24
N LYS A 207 -0.38 30.59 3.29
CA LYS A 207 -0.45 30.86 1.82
C LYS A 207 0.08 29.67 1.01
N GLY A 208 -0.64 29.28 -0.04
CA GLY A 208 -0.24 28.21 -0.95
C GLY A 208 0.37 28.73 -2.25
N LEU A 209 1.33 27.99 -2.82
CA LEU A 209 1.88 28.22 -4.15
C LEU A 209 2.13 26.88 -4.86
N LYS A 210 1.82 26.83 -6.15
CA LYS A 210 1.76 25.60 -6.95
C LYS A 210 3.17 25.09 -7.27
N LYS A 211 3.38 23.77 -7.16
CA LYS A 211 4.47 23.08 -7.86
C LYS A 211 3.91 22.13 -8.91
N LYS A 212 3.65 22.68 -10.09
CA LYS A 212 3.78 21.91 -11.33
C LYS A 212 5.27 21.86 -11.70
N ASP A 213 5.59 21.08 -12.73
CA ASP A 213 6.84 21.15 -13.49
C ASP A 213 8.12 20.79 -12.71
N ILE A 214 8.37 19.47 -12.62
CA ILE A 214 9.62 18.74 -12.88
C ILE A 214 9.22 17.25 -12.92
N LYS A 215 8.72 16.80 -14.08
CA LYS A 215 8.40 15.38 -14.39
C LYS A 215 8.71 14.98 -15.84
N LYS A 216 9.67 15.69 -16.43
CA LYS A 216 10.70 15.17 -17.34
C LYS A 216 12.01 15.41 -16.57
N ASP A 217 13.03 14.55 -16.56
CA ASP A 217 13.37 13.47 -17.49
C ASP A 217 13.62 12.16 -16.70
N LEU A 218 12.68 11.20 -16.72
CA LEU A 218 12.84 9.91 -16.03
C LEU A 218 12.15 8.73 -16.73
N LYS A 219 12.23 8.73 -18.05
CA LYS A 219 12.13 7.56 -18.94
C LYS A 219 13.30 7.65 -19.93
N ASP A 220 13.44 6.65 -20.79
CA ASP A 220 14.36 6.67 -21.94
C ASP A 220 15.86 6.58 -21.60
N TYR A 221 16.24 5.57 -20.80
CA TYR A 221 17.46 4.79 -21.11
C TYR A 221 17.37 3.36 -20.60
N ALA A 222 17.23 2.40 -21.52
CA ALA A 222 17.35 0.97 -21.27
C ALA A 222 18.07 0.33 -22.48
N PRO A 223 19.34 -0.04 -22.36
CA PRO A 223 20.05 -0.82 -23.37
C PRO A 223 20.06 -2.30 -22.99
N ASP A 224 19.54 -3.16 -23.85
CA ASP A 224 19.63 -4.63 -23.73
C ASP A 224 21.02 -5.14 -24.15
N ASP A 225 22.07 -4.68 -23.47
CA ASP A 225 23.44 -5.16 -23.65
C ASP A 225 24.07 -5.58 -22.32
N ALA A 226 24.74 -6.73 -22.33
CA ALA A 226 25.41 -7.36 -21.20
C ALA A 226 26.76 -6.68 -20.92
N THR A 227 26.71 -5.37 -20.69
CA THR A 227 27.86 -4.53 -20.34
C THR A 227 28.59 -5.11 -19.12
N HIS A 228 29.78 -5.66 -19.37
CA HIS A 228 30.55 -6.41 -18.37
C HIS A 228 30.97 -5.47 -17.24
N LYS A 229 30.62 -5.83 -16.00
CA LYS A 229 31.01 -5.03 -14.83
C LYS A 229 32.42 -5.40 -14.37
N LYS A 230 33.26 -4.39 -14.25
CA LYS A 230 34.64 -4.44 -13.76
C LYS A 230 34.68 -4.00 -12.30
N GLU A 231 35.62 -4.55 -11.54
CA GLU A 231 35.93 -4.08 -10.19
C GLU A 231 36.95 -2.93 -10.27
N TYR A 232 36.63 -1.78 -9.66
CA TYR A 232 37.51 -0.61 -9.63
C TYR A 232 38.16 -0.38 -8.26
N SER A 233 37.50 -0.84 -7.20
CA SER A 233 37.95 -0.82 -5.81
C SER A 233 37.23 -1.99 -5.09
N PRO A 234 37.70 -2.53 -3.96
CA PRO A 234 37.15 -3.78 -3.40
C PRO A 234 35.64 -3.73 -3.13
N TYR A 235 34.92 -4.72 -3.68
CA TYR A 235 33.45 -4.82 -3.70
C TYR A 235 32.72 -3.74 -4.54
N VAL A 236 33.43 -2.92 -5.33
CA VAL A 236 32.88 -1.86 -6.19
C VAL A 236 32.87 -2.30 -7.65
N PHE A 237 31.79 -2.99 -8.04
CA PHE A 237 31.55 -3.46 -9.41
C PHE A 237 30.70 -2.46 -10.21
N LEU A 238 31.26 -1.92 -11.29
CA LEU A 238 30.66 -0.89 -12.14
C LEU A 238 30.89 -1.25 -13.63
N THR A 239 30.11 -0.69 -14.55
CA THR A 239 30.53 -0.60 -15.96
C THR A 239 31.48 0.60 -16.14
N ASP A 240 32.29 0.64 -17.19
CA ASP A 240 33.11 1.83 -17.50
C ASP A 240 32.24 3.09 -17.65
N ASP A 241 31.04 2.92 -18.18
CA ASP A 241 29.98 3.91 -18.29
C ASP A 241 29.51 4.45 -16.92
N GLU A 242 29.26 3.58 -15.94
CA GLU A 242 28.92 3.96 -14.56
C GLU A 242 30.13 4.62 -13.86
N HIS A 243 31.34 4.11 -14.07
CA HIS A 243 32.57 4.64 -13.50
C HIS A 243 32.87 6.05 -14.01
N GLN A 244 32.82 6.28 -15.33
CA GLN A 244 33.02 7.60 -15.93
C GLN A 244 31.98 8.62 -15.43
N LYS A 245 30.72 8.19 -15.27
CA LYS A 245 29.64 9.02 -14.71
C LYS A 245 29.81 9.37 -13.23
N LEU A 246 30.55 8.57 -12.45
CA LEU A 246 30.94 8.90 -11.08
C LEU A 246 32.20 9.77 -11.04
N SER A 247 33.22 9.47 -11.85
CA SER A 247 34.45 10.27 -11.96
C SER A 247 34.14 11.71 -12.36
N ALA A 248 33.28 11.91 -13.37
CA ALA A 248 32.83 13.26 -13.79
C ALA A 248 31.93 13.98 -12.77
N LEU A 249 31.37 13.27 -11.78
CA LEU A 249 30.50 13.83 -10.74
C LEU A 249 31.24 14.14 -9.42
N LEU A 250 32.24 13.33 -9.09
CA LEU A 250 32.91 13.34 -7.79
C LEU A 250 34.35 13.88 -7.87
N GLY A 251 35.00 13.79 -9.03
CA GLY A 251 36.41 14.15 -9.19
C GLY A 251 37.27 13.43 -8.16
N ASP A 252 38.05 14.22 -7.41
CA ASP A 252 38.95 13.71 -6.38
C ASP A 252 38.24 13.10 -5.16
N GLU A 253 36.95 13.42 -4.89
CA GLU A 253 36.17 12.74 -3.83
C GLU A 253 35.86 11.27 -4.18
N LEU A 254 36.09 10.79 -5.42
CA LEU A 254 35.62 9.47 -5.91
C LEU A 254 36.04 8.28 -5.02
N GLU A 255 37.34 8.17 -4.70
CA GLU A 255 37.87 6.99 -4.00
C GLU A 255 37.37 6.93 -2.54
N ASP A 256 37.13 8.08 -1.90
CA ASP A 256 36.50 8.12 -0.56
C ASP A 256 35.09 7.49 -0.58
N TYR A 257 34.31 7.69 -1.65
CA TYR A 257 33.01 7.02 -1.78
C TYR A 257 33.15 5.53 -2.15
N PHE A 258 34.20 5.13 -2.88
CA PHE A 258 34.50 3.72 -3.15
C PHE A 258 34.89 2.97 -1.86
N LEU A 259 35.85 3.49 -1.10
CA LEU A 259 36.27 2.95 0.20
C LEU A 259 35.10 2.89 1.19
N ARG A 260 34.27 3.94 1.26
CA ARG A 260 33.05 3.99 2.08
C ARG A 260 32.01 2.96 1.64
N PHE A 261 31.87 2.70 0.34
CA PHE A 261 30.98 1.67 -0.17
C PHE A 261 31.50 0.26 0.12
N GLY A 262 32.77 -0.02 -0.18
CA GLY A 262 33.43 -1.31 0.10
C GLY A 262 33.38 -1.68 1.58
N SER A 263 33.69 -0.73 2.46
CA SER A 263 33.56 -0.88 3.91
C SER A 263 32.11 -1.19 4.33
N TRP A 264 31.12 -0.45 3.83
CA TRP A 264 29.72 -0.67 4.17
C TRP A 264 29.15 -2.01 3.64
N ILE A 265 29.52 -2.39 2.41
CA ILE A 265 28.96 -3.56 1.71
C ILE A 265 29.63 -4.88 2.14
N SER A 266 30.91 -4.85 2.51
CA SER A 266 31.65 -6.04 3.00
C SER A 266 31.01 -6.64 4.26
N GLY A 267 30.46 -5.80 5.15
CA GLY A 267 29.68 -6.22 6.32
C GLY A 267 28.24 -6.72 6.03
N GLN A 268 27.82 -6.79 4.77
CA GLN A 268 26.49 -7.27 4.36
C GLN A 268 26.54 -8.74 3.91
N THR A 269 25.38 -9.40 3.87
CA THR A 269 25.27 -10.77 3.33
C THR A 269 25.53 -10.81 1.83
N ALA A 270 26.04 -11.95 1.32
CA ALA A 270 26.36 -12.12 -0.11
C ALA A 270 25.19 -11.77 -1.06
N ARG A 271 23.94 -12.07 -0.66
CA ARG A 271 22.74 -11.66 -1.41
C ARG A 271 22.61 -10.13 -1.52
N VAL A 272 22.93 -9.39 -0.46
CA VAL A 272 22.90 -7.92 -0.47
C VAL A 272 24.07 -7.36 -1.27
N GLN A 273 25.27 -7.96 -1.18
CA GLN A 273 26.42 -7.61 -2.01
C GLN A 273 26.07 -7.73 -3.51
N GLN A 274 25.47 -8.85 -3.93
CA GLN A 274 25.05 -9.08 -5.31
C GLN A 274 23.88 -8.18 -5.79
N GLN A 275 22.94 -7.81 -4.90
CA GLN A 275 21.73 -7.07 -5.27
C GLN A 275 21.87 -5.53 -5.16
N ARG A 276 23.01 -5.00 -4.72
CA ARG A 276 23.24 -3.55 -4.55
C ARG A 276 24.11 -2.97 -5.67
N SER A 277 23.52 -2.06 -6.46
CA SER A 277 24.31 -1.19 -7.35
C SER A 277 25.16 -0.22 -6.52
N ALA A 278 26.49 -0.31 -6.69
CA ALA A 278 27.43 0.66 -6.16
C ALA A 278 27.16 2.07 -6.71
N TYR A 279 26.96 2.18 -8.03
CA TYR A 279 26.61 3.43 -8.72
C TYR A 279 25.44 4.18 -8.07
N LEU A 280 24.30 3.50 -7.87
CA LEU A 280 23.12 4.12 -7.26
C LEU A 280 23.33 4.48 -5.78
N SER A 281 24.10 3.68 -5.04
CA SER A 281 24.37 3.95 -3.62
C SER A 281 25.26 5.17 -3.44
N ILE A 282 26.39 5.21 -4.15
CA ILE A 282 27.35 6.33 -4.14
C ILE A 282 26.68 7.64 -4.60
N ARG A 283 25.96 7.62 -5.73
CA ARG A 283 25.26 8.79 -6.27
C ARG A 283 24.19 9.34 -5.31
N ASN A 284 23.54 8.49 -4.53
CA ASN A 284 22.58 8.92 -3.51
C ASN A 284 23.27 9.47 -2.25
N TRP A 285 24.36 8.85 -1.77
CA TRP A 285 25.13 9.37 -0.65
C TRP A 285 25.71 10.76 -0.95
N HIS A 286 26.32 10.97 -2.12
CA HIS A 286 26.80 12.30 -2.51
C HIS A 286 25.65 13.33 -2.54
N ARG A 287 24.49 12.98 -3.12
CA ARG A 287 23.29 13.85 -3.12
C ARG A 287 22.81 14.20 -1.71
N GLU A 288 22.87 13.27 -0.76
CA GLU A 288 22.53 13.54 0.64
C GLU A 288 23.59 14.40 1.34
N ASP A 289 24.87 14.12 1.12
CA ASP A 289 25.94 14.83 1.81
C ASP A 289 26.10 16.26 1.26
N GLN A 290 25.78 16.51 -0.01
CA GLN A 290 25.56 17.87 -0.54
C GLN A 290 24.38 18.58 0.15
N LYS A 291 23.22 17.92 0.31
CA LYS A 291 22.09 18.50 1.08
C LYS A 291 22.49 18.86 2.52
N LYS A 292 23.31 18.01 3.17
CA LYS A 292 23.86 18.26 4.52
C LYS A 292 24.85 19.43 4.52
N LYS A 293 25.72 19.54 3.51
CA LYS A 293 26.61 20.71 3.27
C LYS A 293 25.75 22.00 3.16
N THR A 294 24.70 22.03 2.34
CA THR A 294 23.79 23.19 2.20
C THR A 294 23.06 23.55 3.49
N GLN A 295 22.46 22.57 4.19
CA GLN A 295 21.71 22.82 5.43
C GLN A 295 22.61 23.34 6.56
N ARG A 296 23.86 22.87 6.66
CA ARG A 296 24.84 23.40 7.60
C ARG A 296 25.21 24.85 7.28
N PHE A 297 25.40 25.18 6.01
CA PHE A 297 25.69 26.55 5.57
C PHE A 297 24.54 27.52 5.90
N GLN A 298 23.29 27.13 5.61
CA GLN A 298 22.10 27.92 5.97
C GLN A 298 22.00 28.16 7.48
N LYS A 299 22.11 27.11 8.31
CA LYS A 299 22.07 27.25 9.76
C LYS A 299 23.18 28.14 10.32
N LYS A 300 24.39 28.07 9.76
CA LYS A 300 25.48 28.97 10.15
C LYS A 300 25.17 30.43 9.77
N SER A 301 24.67 30.67 8.55
CA SER A 301 24.27 32.01 8.10
C SER A 301 23.19 32.64 8.99
N THR A 302 22.22 31.86 9.46
CA THR A 302 21.20 32.37 10.41
C THR A 302 21.81 32.69 11.77
N PHE A 303 22.64 31.80 12.33
CA PHE A 303 23.31 32.02 13.61
C PHE A 303 24.23 33.25 13.61
N ASP A 304 24.99 33.45 12.53
CA ASP A 304 25.86 34.62 12.38
C ASP A 304 25.04 35.93 12.19
N GLN A 305 23.84 35.88 11.60
CA GLN A 305 22.90 37.00 11.53
C GLN A 305 22.24 37.33 12.88
N ASP A 306 21.73 36.33 13.59
CA ASP A 306 21.12 36.50 14.92
C ASP A 306 22.12 37.08 15.92
N ARG A 307 23.39 36.65 15.84
CA ARG A 307 24.47 37.19 16.66
C ARG A 307 24.74 38.67 16.40
N PHE A 308 24.74 39.10 15.13
CA PHE A 308 24.94 40.50 14.75
C PHE A 308 23.75 41.40 15.14
N LEU A 309 22.53 40.89 15.03
CA LEU A 309 21.31 41.60 15.44
C LEU A 309 21.17 41.75 16.95
N ASN A 310 21.87 40.95 17.75
CA ASN A 310 21.86 41.05 19.20
C ASN A 310 22.95 41.98 19.74
N SER A 311 24.17 42.02 19.16
CA SER A 311 25.18 43.02 19.57
C SER A 311 24.69 44.46 19.35
N LEU A 312 23.95 44.71 18.26
CA LEU A 312 23.34 46.02 17.98
C LEU A 312 22.24 46.45 18.98
N LYS A 313 21.92 45.64 20.00
CA LYS A 313 20.97 45.97 21.07
C LYS A 313 21.63 46.15 22.44
N GLU A 314 22.94 45.91 22.55
CA GLU A 314 23.69 46.08 23.80
C GLU A 314 24.47 47.41 23.83
N ASP A 315 24.62 48.07 22.68
CA ASP A 315 25.34 49.33 22.48
C ASP A 315 24.43 50.60 22.44
N GLY A 316 23.19 50.56 22.95
CA GLY A 316 22.21 51.66 22.84
C GLY A 316 21.19 51.74 23.96
#